data_AF-W2TPN5-F1
#
_entry.id   AF-W2TPN5-F1
#
_cell.length_a   1.000
_cell.length_b   1.000
_cell.length_c   1.000
_cell.angle_alpha   90.00
_cell.angle_beta   90.00
_cell.angle_gamma   90.00
#
_symmetry.space_group_name_H-M   'P 1'
#
loop_
_entity.id
_entity.type
_entity.pdbx_description
1 polymer ?
#
loop_
_entity_poly.entity_id
_entity_poly.type
_entity_poly.pdbx_seq_one_letter_code
_entity_poly.pdbx_strand_id
1 'polypeptide(L)'
;MVRVGFAGEFVPRAIIRSQFLDGSVHEQSASVSGDHQSTCPKLSAMVKFFRNIFNSYLLTMPRERRVVIVESLLTPTHLRDMICEIAEGVTILSCWEVSNIGARKLENRVRELLKVHGRVEKWNEICEIKDEDWNLIEEANIIEDICVRFVFCCPLERGQAIQAQGAEHGLPSVKSVRVPLGADFLLIPGFVREAACEVIFEQNGDDICLPKMIHSIVGRCPLDLRKRMFESILVTGGPSLIPGFLHRLKAELAEAAKGSLSKLKQCESIRFYRFPDQCTEVYLPWLGGSLFGALQDAVQMRSISRETWIEDRSIPDWTDYVRHGIPCGKPELER
;
A
#
# COMPACT_ATOMS: atom_id res chain seq x y z
N MET A 1 1.25 7.45 2.13
CA MET A 1 1.01 8.06 3.45
C MET A 1 2.09 7.60 4.42
N VAL A 2 2.61 8.51 5.23
CA VAL A 2 3.60 8.29 6.30
C VAL A 2 2.87 8.29 7.64
N ARG A 3 3.17 7.33 8.51
CA ARG A 3 2.51 7.16 9.82
C ARG A 3 3.54 7.44 10.90
N VAL A 4 3.18 8.26 11.88
CA VAL A 4 4.09 8.74 12.92
C VAL A 4 3.41 8.69 14.28
N GLY A 5 4.14 8.30 15.32
CA GLY A 5 3.72 8.32 16.72
C GLY A 5 4.85 7.85 17.63
N PHE A 6 4.54 7.57 18.89
CA PHE A 6 5.52 7.07 19.85
C PHE A 6 5.49 5.54 19.95
N ALA A 7 6.65 4.97 20.28
CA ALA A 7 6.75 3.56 20.60
C ALA A 7 5.91 3.22 21.85
N GLY A 8 5.21 2.08 21.80
CA GLY A 8 4.27 1.65 22.84
C GLY A 8 2.86 2.20 22.69
N GLU A 9 2.60 3.14 21.77
CA GLU A 9 1.24 3.56 21.42
C GLU A 9 0.61 2.56 20.43
N PHE A 10 -0.69 2.32 20.58
CA PHE A 10 -1.44 1.39 19.71
C PHE A 10 -1.99 2.05 18.43
N VAL A 11 -1.97 3.38 18.35
CA VAL A 11 -2.49 4.16 17.22
C VAL A 11 -1.48 5.26 16.89
N PRO A 12 -1.17 5.53 15.61
CA PRO A 12 -0.28 6.62 15.24
C PRO A 12 -0.91 7.97 15.62
N ARG A 13 -0.09 8.90 16.10
CA ARG A 13 -0.52 10.28 16.39
C ARG A 13 -0.90 11.05 15.13
N ALA A 14 -0.23 10.75 14.02
CA ALA A 14 -0.46 11.41 12.75
C ALA A 14 -0.29 10.47 11.55
N ILE A 15 -1.14 10.67 10.54
CA ILE A 15 -1.03 10.03 9.24
C ILE A 15 -0.92 11.15 8.20
N ILE A 16 0.26 11.29 7.61
CA ILE A 16 0.64 12.41 6.74
C ILE A 16 0.66 11.91 5.31
N ARG A 17 0.11 12.65 4.35
CA ARG A 17 0.21 12.27 2.93
C ARG A 17 1.66 12.41 2.44
N SER A 18 2.11 11.44 1.65
CA SER A 18 3.48 11.42 1.14
C SER A 18 3.74 12.51 0.08
N GLN A 19 2.69 13.10 -0.49
CA GLN A 19 2.80 14.23 -1.44
C GLN A 19 3.41 15.50 -0.81
N PHE A 20 3.42 15.63 0.51
CA PHE A 20 4.09 16.73 1.22
C PHE A 20 5.62 16.59 1.28
N LEU A 21 6.19 15.55 0.65
CA LEU A 21 7.63 15.39 0.42
C LEU A 21 8.12 16.23 -0.76
N ASP A 22 7.24 16.59 -1.71
CA ASP A 22 7.56 17.59 -2.72
C ASP A 22 7.34 18.97 -2.11
N GLY A 23 8.37 19.81 -2.09
CA GLY A 23 8.38 21.12 -1.44
C GLY A 23 7.44 22.18 -2.05
N SER A 24 6.41 21.79 -2.80
CA SER A 24 5.51 22.66 -3.56
C SER A 24 4.28 23.09 -2.75
N VAL A 25 4.50 23.63 -1.55
CA VAL A 25 3.47 24.46 -0.88
C VAL A 25 3.80 25.96 -0.99
N HIS A 26 4.97 26.34 -1.54
CA HIS A 26 5.33 27.74 -1.74
C HIS A 26 5.76 28.17 -3.14
N GLU A 27 5.86 27.27 -4.13
CA GLU A 27 6.08 27.68 -5.52
C GLU A 27 4.81 27.41 -6.33
N GLN A 28 4.00 28.47 -6.45
CA GLN A 28 2.98 28.56 -7.48
C GLN A 28 3.64 28.44 -8.86
N SER A 29 3.00 27.67 -9.74
CA SER A 29 3.20 27.69 -11.19
C SER A 29 4.45 27.00 -11.73
N ALA A 30 4.37 25.69 -11.97
CA ALA A 30 5.06 25.08 -13.11
C ALA A 30 4.28 23.86 -13.62
N SER A 31 3.92 23.95 -14.89
CA SER A 31 3.21 22.99 -15.75
C SER A 31 3.39 21.50 -15.41
N VAL A 32 2.26 20.83 -15.24
CA VAL A 32 2.14 19.35 -15.24
C VAL A 32 2.43 18.85 -16.66
N SER A 33 3.68 18.47 -16.91
CA SER A 33 4.09 17.72 -18.09
C SER A 33 4.39 16.29 -17.65
N GLY A 34 3.65 15.35 -18.23
CA GLY A 34 3.76 13.93 -17.95
C GLY A 34 5.13 13.36 -18.31
N ASP A 35 5.92 13.07 -17.29
CA ASP A 35 6.88 11.99 -17.27
C ASP A 35 7.13 11.62 -15.80
N HIS A 36 6.37 10.64 -15.30
CA HIS A 36 6.54 10.12 -13.93
C HIS A 36 7.61 9.04 -13.90
N GLN A 37 8.84 9.43 -14.25
CA GLN A 37 10.02 8.73 -13.79
C GLN A 37 10.18 9.00 -12.29
N SER A 38 10.36 7.94 -11.51
CA SER A 38 10.60 7.90 -10.07
C SER A 38 11.63 8.95 -9.64
N THR A 39 11.19 10.17 -9.36
CA THR A 39 12.06 11.28 -8.99
C THR A 39 12.43 11.06 -7.54
N CYS A 40 13.68 10.66 -7.31
CA CYS A 40 14.19 10.46 -5.95
C CYS A 40 14.05 11.80 -5.18
N PRO A 41 13.39 11.81 -4.00
CA PRO A 41 13.21 13.03 -3.23
C PRO A 41 14.57 13.62 -2.85
N LYS A 42 14.73 14.93 -3.01
CA LYS A 42 15.96 15.64 -2.64
C LYS A 42 16.14 15.60 -1.11
N LEU A 43 17.38 15.41 -0.64
CA LEU A 43 17.73 15.40 0.79
C LEU A 43 17.18 16.62 1.55
N SER A 44 17.20 17.80 0.95
CA SER A 44 16.67 19.03 1.55
C SER A 44 15.17 18.96 1.83
N ALA A 45 14.40 18.28 0.97
CA ALA A 45 12.97 18.08 1.16
C ALA A 45 12.69 17.05 2.26
N MET A 46 13.47 15.97 2.31
CA MET A 46 13.41 15.02 3.43
C MET A 46 13.73 15.68 4.77
N VAL A 47 14.79 16.49 4.88
CA VAL A 47 15.13 17.18 6.13
C VAL A 47 14.01 18.11 6.58
N LYS A 48 13.39 18.86 5.66
CA LYS A 48 12.22 19.71 5.97
C LYS A 48 11.04 18.86 6.45
N PHE A 49 10.79 17.73 5.80
CA PHE A 49 9.71 16.81 6.15
C PHE A 49 9.91 16.22 7.56
N PHE A 50 11.09 15.71 7.88
CA PHE A 50 11.41 15.20 9.22
C PHE A 50 11.34 16.31 10.28
N ARG A 51 11.86 17.51 10.00
CA ARG A 51 11.68 18.66 10.92
C ARG A 51 10.22 18.98 11.18
N ASN A 52 9.38 18.94 10.14
CA ASN A 52 7.94 19.14 10.29
C ASN A 52 7.30 18.03 11.14
N ILE A 53 7.71 16.77 10.96
CA ILE A 53 7.25 15.66 11.80
C ILE A 53 7.54 15.92 13.28
N PHE A 54 8.79 16.23 13.61
CA PHE A 54 9.21 16.43 14.99
C PHE A 54 8.61 17.69 15.63
N ASN A 55 8.52 18.79 14.88
CA ASN A 55 8.05 20.07 15.39
C ASN A 55 6.52 20.19 15.44
N SER A 56 5.80 19.59 14.48
CA SER A 56 4.35 19.80 14.33
C SER A 56 3.51 18.63 14.83
N TYR A 57 4.04 17.41 14.82
CA TYR A 57 3.26 16.20 15.15
C TYR A 57 3.76 15.51 16.42
N LEU A 58 5.07 15.39 16.61
CA LEU A 58 5.65 14.73 17.80
C LEU A 58 5.94 15.70 18.95
N LEU A 59 6.07 17.00 18.66
CA LEU A 59 6.39 18.06 19.63
C LEU A 59 7.62 17.73 20.49
N THR A 60 8.64 17.10 19.89
CA THR A 60 9.85 16.62 20.58
C THR A 60 11.09 16.90 19.76
N MET A 61 12.24 17.03 20.43
CA MET A 61 13.53 17.14 19.73
C MET A 61 13.97 15.76 19.21
N PRO A 62 14.40 15.66 17.93
CA PRO A 62 14.92 14.41 17.36
C PRO A 62 16.13 13.85 18.10
N ARG A 63 16.92 14.72 18.75
CA ARG A 63 18.17 14.36 19.44
C ARG A 63 17.96 13.64 20.78
N GLU A 64 16.77 13.73 21.36
CA GLU A 64 16.48 13.22 22.71
C GLU A 64 15.87 11.81 22.71
N ARG A 65 15.56 11.27 21.53
CA ARG A 65 14.79 10.03 21.38
C ARG A 65 15.41 9.13 20.31
N ARG A 66 15.36 7.82 20.56
CA ARG A 66 15.64 6.81 19.54
C ARG A 66 14.51 6.84 18.49
N VAL A 67 14.86 6.64 17.23
CA VAL A 67 13.90 6.65 16.11
C VAL A 67 13.81 5.25 15.54
N VAL A 68 12.59 4.75 15.32
CA VAL A 68 12.35 3.48 14.62
C VAL A 68 11.72 3.81 13.29
N ILE A 69 12.39 3.42 12.20
CA ILE A 69 11.89 3.59 10.84
C ILE A 69 11.42 2.24 10.32
N VAL A 70 10.14 2.19 9.92
CA VAL A 70 9.56 1.04 9.24
C VAL A 70 9.64 1.29 7.75
N GLU A 71 10.58 0.63 7.07
CA GLU A 71 10.74 0.71 5.62
C GLU A 71 10.04 -0.45 4.89
N SER A 72 9.77 -0.25 3.61
CA SER A 72 9.45 -1.37 2.72
C SER A 72 10.72 -2.16 2.42
N LEU A 73 10.58 -3.47 2.24
CA LEU A 73 11.71 -4.38 1.98
C LEU A 73 12.50 -4.04 0.71
N LEU A 74 11.81 -3.47 -0.28
CA LEU A 74 12.40 -3.08 -1.56
C LEU A 74 12.75 -1.60 -1.63
N THR A 75 12.85 -0.95 -0.47
CA THR A 75 13.32 0.43 -0.42
C THR A 75 14.74 0.48 -1.00
N PRO A 76 14.99 1.30 -2.04
CA PRO A 76 16.31 1.37 -2.65
C PRO A 76 17.38 1.76 -1.63
N THR A 77 18.56 1.13 -1.70
CA THR A 77 19.65 1.38 -0.74
C THR A 77 20.04 2.86 -0.67
N HIS A 78 20.03 3.59 -1.81
CA HIS A 78 20.29 5.04 -1.81
C HIS A 78 19.24 5.85 -1.01
N LEU A 79 17.98 5.40 -0.97
CA LEU A 79 16.95 6.04 -0.17
C LEU A 79 17.15 5.71 1.31
N ARG A 80 17.59 4.48 1.61
CA ARG A 80 17.99 4.08 2.97
C ARG A 80 19.18 4.88 3.46
N ASP A 81 20.20 5.08 2.64
CA ASP A 81 21.38 5.90 2.98
C ASP A 81 20.96 7.36 3.26
N MET A 82 20.10 7.93 2.41
CA MET A 82 19.57 9.28 2.62
C MET A 82 18.67 9.39 3.86
N ILE A 83 17.87 8.36 4.13
CA ILE A 83 17.05 8.29 5.34
C ILE A 83 17.94 8.12 6.57
N CYS A 84 19.01 7.35 6.52
CA CYS A 84 19.94 7.13 7.63
C CYS A 84 20.90 8.30 7.89
N GLU A 85 21.26 9.07 6.87
CA GLU A 85 21.81 10.42 7.09
C GLU A 85 20.87 11.28 7.95
N ILE A 86 19.59 10.91 8.06
CA ILE A 86 18.54 11.60 8.79
C ILE A 86 18.04 10.84 10.06
N ALA A 87 17.98 9.50 10.07
CA ALA A 87 17.55 8.63 11.17
C ALA A 87 17.69 7.12 10.80
N GLU A 88 18.19 6.28 11.71
CA GLU A 88 18.79 4.97 11.37
C GLU A 88 17.97 3.71 11.79
N GLY A 89 17.97 2.63 10.99
CA GLY A 89 17.26 1.36 11.26
C GLY A 89 17.68 0.14 10.39
N VAL A 90 17.19 -1.08 10.71
CA VAL A 90 17.60 -2.41 10.16
C VAL A 90 16.39 -3.37 9.90
N THR A 91 16.48 -4.31 8.93
CA THR A 91 15.46 -5.35 8.60
C THR A 91 16.05 -6.78 8.36
N ILE A 92 15.23 -7.86 8.45
CA ILE A 92 15.59 -9.29 8.22
C ILE A 92 14.59 -9.96 7.25
N LEU A 93 15.02 -10.87 6.35
CA LEU A 93 14.15 -11.61 5.41
C LEU A 93 14.59 -13.03 4.99
N SER A 94 13.63 -13.84 4.54
CA SER A 94 13.86 -15.15 3.88
C SER A 94 13.01 -15.48 2.63
N CYS A 95 11.88 -14.81 2.31
CA CYS A 95 11.05 -15.04 1.08
C CYS A 95 10.13 -13.83 0.75
N TRP A 96 10.00 -13.40 -0.52
CA TRP A 96 9.08 -12.32 -0.95
C TRP A 96 8.71 -12.35 -2.45
N GLU A 97 7.59 -11.70 -2.81
CA GLU A 97 7.20 -11.32 -4.19
C GLU A 97 6.49 -9.95 -4.18
N VAL A 98 6.57 -9.19 -5.28
CA VAL A 98 5.91 -7.89 -5.46
C VAL A 98 5.21 -7.85 -6.81
N SER A 99 4.05 -7.19 -6.84
CA SER A 99 3.29 -6.89 -8.04
C SER A 99 3.00 -5.39 -8.08
N ASN A 100 2.88 -4.84 -9.29
CA ASN A 100 2.53 -3.44 -9.51
C ASN A 100 1.03 -3.15 -9.27
N ILE A 101 0.27 -4.20 -8.96
CA ILE A 101 -1.16 -4.13 -8.65
C ILE A 101 -1.33 -3.58 -7.22
N GLY A 102 -1.63 -2.29 -7.12
CA GLY A 102 -1.88 -1.61 -5.87
C GLY A 102 -2.93 -0.50 -5.98
N ALA A 103 -3.02 0.33 -4.94
CA ALA A 103 -3.99 1.44 -4.88
C ALA A 103 -3.88 2.38 -6.08
N ARG A 104 -2.66 2.65 -6.57
CA ARG A 104 -2.46 3.50 -7.74
C ARG A 104 -3.09 2.91 -9.01
N LYS A 105 -2.98 1.60 -9.22
CA LYS A 105 -3.57 0.93 -10.38
C LYS A 105 -5.10 0.93 -10.28
N LEU A 106 -5.64 0.80 -9.07
CA LEU A 106 -7.06 0.96 -8.78
C LEU A 106 -7.55 2.38 -9.10
N GLU A 107 -6.84 3.41 -8.64
CA GLU A 107 -7.16 4.82 -8.95
C GLU A 107 -7.12 5.11 -10.45
N ASN A 108 -6.10 4.62 -11.15
CA ASN A 108 -5.99 4.76 -12.61
C ASN A 108 -7.17 4.10 -13.32
N ARG A 109 -7.59 2.92 -12.86
CA ARG A 109 -8.77 2.25 -13.42
C ARG A 109 -10.06 3.03 -13.18
N VAL A 110 -10.25 3.56 -11.97
CA VAL A 110 -11.40 4.43 -11.69
C VAL A 110 -11.37 5.63 -12.62
N ARG A 111 -10.21 6.25 -12.86
CA ARG A 111 -10.06 7.36 -13.81
C ARG A 111 -10.46 6.96 -15.23
N GLU A 112 -9.98 5.82 -15.73
CA GLU A 112 -10.34 5.30 -17.06
C GLU A 112 -11.85 5.06 -17.19
N LEU A 113 -12.45 4.37 -16.22
CA LEU A 113 -13.87 4.03 -16.23
C LEU A 113 -14.75 5.28 -16.07
N LEU A 114 -14.30 6.26 -15.30
CA LEU A 114 -15.00 7.53 -15.11
C LEU A 114 -14.96 8.39 -16.39
N LYS A 115 -13.87 8.35 -17.17
CA LYS A 115 -13.84 9.01 -18.50
C LYS A 115 -14.90 8.47 -19.45
N VAL A 116 -15.15 7.17 -19.43
CA VAL A 116 -16.11 6.53 -20.34
C VAL A 116 -17.55 6.67 -19.84
N HIS A 117 -17.78 6.37 -18.57
CA HIS A 117 -19.13 6.20 -18.02
C HIS A 117 -19.55 7.32 -17.06
N GLY A 118 -18.61 8.14 -16.58
CA GLY A 118 -18.90 9.23 -15.66
C GLY A 118 -19.69 10.34 -16.34
N ARG A 119 -20.56 11.00 -15.57
CA ARG A 119 -21.37 12.12 -16.02
C ARG A 119 -21.42 13.20 -14.94
N VAL A 120 -21.56 14.46 -15.34
CA VAL A 120 -21.71 15.60 -14.44
C VAL A 120 -23.11 16.17 -14.61
N GLU A 121 -23.79 16.41 -13.50
CA GLU A 121 -25.08 17.08 -13.45
C GLU A 121 -24.87 18.57 -13.15
N LYS A 122 -25.09 19.43 -14.14
CA LYS A 122 -25.01 20.90 -14.04
C LYS A 122 -26.42 21.47 -14.15
N TRP A 123 -26.92 22.11 -13.09
CA TRP A 123 -28.21 22.84 -13.07
C TRP A 123 -29.37 22.16 -13.86
N ASN A 124 -29.50 20.83 -13.78
CA ASN A 124 -30.47 19.92 -14.45
C ASN A 124 -30.11 19.33 -15.82
N GLU A 125 -28.90 19.54 -16.36
CA GLU A 125 -28.40 18.82 -17.53
C GLU A 125 -27.33 17.80 -17.15
N ILE A 126 -27.41 16.60 -17.72
CA ILE A 126 -26.40 15.55 -17.56
C ILE A 126 -25.42 15.65 -18.72
N CYS A 127 -24.22 16.14 -18.45
CA CYS A 127 -23.15 16.30 -19.42
C CYS A 127 -22.03 15.28 -19.23
N GLU A 128 -21.21 15.12 -20.26
CA GLU A 128 -19.92 14.44 -20.14
C GLU A 128 -18.93 15.31 -19.36
N ILE A 129 -17.94 14.67 -18.73
CA ILE A 129 -16.94 15.33 -17.90
C ILE A 129 -16.01 16.16 -18.80
N LYS A 130 -15.96 17.48 -18.58
CA LYS A 130 -15.02 18.38 -19.29
C LYS A 130 -13.68 18.46 -18.57
N ASP A 131 -12.66 18.99 -19.23
CA ASP A 131 -11.31 19.14 -18.66
C ASP A 131 -11.28 20.05 -17.41
N GLU A 132 -12.16 21.06 -17.35
CA GLU A 132 -12.33 21.91 -16.17
C GLU A 132 -12.81 21.11 -14.94
N ASP A 133 -13.74 20.18 -15.17
CA ASP A 133 -14.27 19.31 -14.12
C ASP A 133 -13.19 18.32 -13.65
N TRP A 134 -12.29 17.89 -14.54
CA TRP A 134 -11.14 17.04 -14.19
C TRP A 134 -10.14 17.73 -13.28
N ASN A 135 -9.84 19.01 -13.50
CA ASN A 135 -8.96 19.78 -12.62
C ASN A 135 -9.54 19.83 -11.20
N LEU A 136 -10.85 20.07 -11.06
CA LEU A 136 -11.54 20.06 -9.77
C LEU A 136 -11.52 18.68 -9.10
N ILE A 137 -11.71 17.61 -9.87
CA ILE A 137 -11.64 16.23 -9.38
C ILE A 137 -10.25 15.91 -8.82
N GLU A 138 -9.20 16.38 -9.49
CA GLU A 138 -7.81 16.18 -9.08
C GLU A 138 -7.45 17.00 -7.84
N GLU A 139 -7.79 18.29 -7.83
CA GLU A 139 -7.55 19.18 -6.68
C GLU A 139 -8.26 18.66 -5.41
N ALA A 140 -9.51 18.22 -5.55
CA ALA A 140 -10.31 17.69 -4.46
C ALA A 140 -9.97 16.24 -4.07
N ASN A 141 -9.06 15.56 -4.78
CA ASN A 141 -8.71 14.14 -4.60
C ASN A 141 -9.94 13.21 -4.59
N ILE A 142 -10.96 13.53 -5.39
CA ILE A 142 -12.23 12.78 -5.41
C ILE A 142 -12.01 11.31 -5.80
N ILE A 143 -11.00 11.01 -6.61
CA ILE A 143 -10.69 9.64 -7.04
C ILE A 143 -10.34 8.74 -5.84
N GLU A 144 -9.54 9.24 -4.89
CA GLU A 144 -9.21 8.49 -3.67
C GLU A 144 -10.47 8.28 -2.82
N ASP A 145 -11.30 9.32 -2.70
CA ASP A 145 -12.59 9.27 -2.02
C ASP A 145 -13.53 8.21 -2.62
N ILE A 146 -13.54 8.08 -3.95
CA ILE A 146 -14.32 7.05 -4.65
C ILE A 146 -13.81 5.65 -4.30
N CYS A 147 -12.50 5.44 -4.38
CA CYS A 147 -11.86 4.17 -4.04
C CYS A 147 -12.15 3.73 -2.59
N VAL A 148 -12.19 4.67 -1.65
CA VAL A 148 -12.40 4.36 -0.22
C VAL A 148 -13.88 4.19 0.12
N ARG A 149 -14.76 5.05 -0.42
CA ARG A 149 -16.16 5.14 0.05
C ARG A 149 -17.15 4.37 -0.79
N PHE A 150 -16.91 4.25 -2.09
CA PHE A 150 -17.93 3.78 -3.04
C PHE A 150 -17.57 2.47 -3.73
N VAL A 151 -16.28 2.17 -3.91
CA VAL A 151 -15.81 0.90 -4.48
C VAL A 151 -16.10 -0.25 -3.52
N PHE A 152 -16.55 -1.37 -4.08
CA PHE A 152 -16.76 -2.62 -3.36
C PHE A 152 -16.31 -3.78 -4.25
N CYS A 153 -15.90 -4.89 -3.64
CA CYS A 153 -15.46 -6.05 -4.40
C CYS A 153 -16.61 -7.02 -4.62
N CYS A 154 -16.84 -7.35 -5.88
CA CYS A 154 -17.89 -8.27 -6.29
C CYS A 154 -17.54 -9.73 -5.98
N PRO A 155 -18.56 -10.59 -5.80
CA PRO A 155 -18.37 -12.05 -5.78
C PRO A 155 -17.70 -12.55 -7.07
N LEU A 156 -17.09 -13.74 -6.98
CA LEU A 156 -16.30 -14.35 -8.07
C LEU A 156 -17.08 -14.43 -9.40
N GLU A 157 -18.31 -14.95 -9.36
CA GLU A 157 -19.15 -15.14 -10.56
C GLU A 157 -19.41 -13.82 -11.29
N ARG A 158 -19.73 -12.76 -10.54
CA ARG A 158 -19.97 -11.42 -11.09
C ARG A 158 -18.68 -10.81 -11.62
N GLY A 159 -17.56 -10.98 -10.94
CA GLY A 159 -16.25 -10.52 -11.42
C GLY A 159 -15.86 -11.17 -12.74
N GLN A 160 -16.04 -12.50 -12.87
CA GLN A 160 -15.78 -13.21 -14.12
C GLN A 160 -16.70 -12.75 -15.25
N ALA A 161 -17.98 -12.50 -14.97
CA ALA A 161 -18.91 -11.97 -15.96
C ALA A 161 -18.50 -10.57 -16.45
N ILE A 162 -18.05 -9.69 -15.54
CA ILE A 162 -17.52 -8.35 -15.88
C ILE A 162 -16.25 -8.47 -16.72
N GLN A 163 -15.36 -9.41 -16.41
CA GLN A 163 -14.14 -9.65 -17.20
C GLN A 163 -14.45 -10.18 -18.61
N ALA A 164 -15.49 -11.01 -18.76
CA ALA A 164 -15.85 -11.62 -20.04
C ALA A 164 -16.69 -10.71 -20.94
N GLN A 165 -17.64 -9.96 -20.38
CA GLN A 165 -18.69 -9.23 -21.11
C GLN A 165 -18.69 -7.72 -20.81
N GLY A 166 -17.84 -7.24 -19.91
CA GLY A 166 -17.72 -5.82 -19.58
C GLY A 166 -18.99 -5.23 -18.97
N ALA A 167 -19.41 -4.07 -19.49
CA ALA A 167 -20.58 -3.35 -18.99
C ALA A 167 -21.91 -4.06 -19.28
N GLU A 168 -21.94 -4.97 -20.25
CA GLU A 168 -23.16 -5.66 -20.72
C GLU A 168 -23.27 -7.09 -20.17
N HIS A 169 -22.73 -7.33 -18.98
CA HIS A 169 -22.66 -8.66 -18.35
C HIS A 169 -24.02 -9.25 -17.91
N GLY A 170 -25.15 -8.60 -18.23
CA GLY A 170 -26.51 -9.11 -18.04
C GLY A 170 -26.99 -9.27 -16.60
N LEU A 171 -26.19 -8.93 -15.58
CA LEU A 171 -26.58 -8.99 -14.17
C LEU A 171 -27.25 -7.69 -13.71
N PRO A 172 -27.96 -7.69 -12.57
CA PRO A 172 -28.62 -6.50 -12.06
C PRO A 172 -27.65 -5.32 -11.94
N SER A 173 -28.07 -4.16 -12.46
CA SER A 173 -27.28 -2.93 -12.40
C SER A 173 -27.23 -2.39 -10.98
N VAL A 174 -26.05 -1.95 -10.56
CA VAL A 174 -25.83 -1.34 -9.25
C VAL A 174 -26.21 0.14 -9.28
N LYS A 175 -26.80 0.63 -8.19
CA LYS A 175 -27.24 2.02 -8.07
C LYS A 175 -26.06 3.00 -8.24
N SER A 176 -26.28 4.05 -9.04
CA SER A 176 -25.36 5.17 -9.17
C SER A 176 -25.33 6.03 -7.91
N VAL A 177 -24.19 6.68 -7.67
CA VAL A 177 -23.96 7.56 -6.53
C VAL A 177 -23.68 8.96 -7.05
N ARG A 178 -24.31 9.96 -6.41
CA ARG A 178 -24.02 11.38 -6.65
C ARG A 178 -23.00 11.88 -5.62
N VAL A 179 -21.95 12.54 -6.10
CA VAL A 179 -20.90 13.15 -5.27
C VAL A 179 -20.84 14.64 -5.58
N PRO A 180 -20.82 15.52 -4.56
CA PRO A 180 -20.72 16.96 -4.81
C PRO A 180 -19.36 17.32 -5.43
N LEU A 181 -19.40 18.14 -6.48
CA LEU A 181 -18.25 18.71 -7.19
C LEU A 181 -18.40 20.23 -7.21
N GLY A 182 -18.12 20.87 -6.06
CA GLY A 182 -18.34 22.31 -5.89
C GLY A 182 -19.83 22.67 -5.97
N ALA A 183 -20.23 23.35 -7.06
CA ALA A 183 -21.62 23.70 -7.34
C ALA A 183 -22.40 22.62 -8.11
N ASP A 184 -21.69 21.66 -8.72
CA ASP A 184 -22.25 20.62 -9.57
C ASP A 184 -22.23 19.24 -8.86
N PHE A 185 -22.84 18.21 -9.46
CA PHE A 185 -22.77 16.84 -8.93
C PHE A 185 -22.13 15.87 -9.94
N LEU A 186 -21.15 15.10 -9.48
CA LEU A 186 -20.57 13.98 -10.22
C LEU A 186 -21.43 12.73 -10.02
N LEU A 187 -21.99 12.22 -11.11
CA LEU A 187 -22.73 10.96 -11.15
C LEU A 187 -21.76 9.81 -11.45
N ILE A 188 -21.58 8.94 -10.46
CA ILE A 188 -20.74 7.76 -10.54
C ILE A 188 -21.63 6.55 -10.79
N PRO A 189 -21.54 5.91 -11.97
CA PRO A 189 -22.29 4.69 -12.27
C PRO A 189 -21.91 3.54 -11.34
N GLY A 190 -22.87 2.66 -11.06
CA GLY A 190 -22.61 1.43 -10.30
C GLY A 190 -21.52 0.55 -10.92
N PHE A 191 -21.48 0.49 -12.25
CA PHE A 191 -20.47 -0.27 -13.00
C PHE A 191 -19.03 0.15 -12.68
N VAL A 192 -18.76 1.46 -12.57
CA VAL A 192 -17.42 1.98 -12.24
C VAL A 192 -16.97 1.47 -10.86
N ARG A 193 -17.90 1.38 -9.91
CA ARG A 193 -17.63 1.00 -8.53
C ARG A 193 -17.31 -0.48 -8.37
N GLU A 194 -17.88 -1.34 -9.21
CA GLU A 194 -17.60 -2.79 -9.21
C GLU A 194 -16.39 -3.15 -10.06
N ALA A 195 -16.31 -2.60 -11.27
CA ALA A 195 -15.26 -2.95 -12.23
C ALA A 195 -13.88 -2.44 -11.81
N ALA A 196 -13.81 -1.43 -10.94
CA ALA A 196 -12.56 -0.95 -10.38
C ALA A 196 -11.80 -2.05 -9.59
N CYS A 197 -12.48 -2.83 -8.74
CA CYS A 197 -11.83 -3.85 -7.92
C CYS A 197 -11.32 -5.05 -8.76
N GLU A 198 -11.83 -5.25 -9.99
CA GLU A 198 -11.42 -6.36 -10.86
C GLU A 198 -9.94 -6.30 -11.29
N VAL A 199 -9.33 -5.12 -11.31
CA VAL A 199 -7.90 -4.94 -11.64
C VAL A 199 -6.98 -5.77 -10.75
N ILE A 200 -7.43 -6.10 -9.53
CA ILE A 200 -6.64 -6.89 -8.59
C ILE A 200 -6.65 -8.39 -8.94
N PHE A 201 -7.72 -8.84 -9.60
CA PHE A 201 -8.02 -10.25 -9.85
C PHE A 201 -7.97 -10.64 -11.34
N GLU A 202 -7.86 -9.66 -12.24
CA GLU A 202 -7.80 -9.87 -13.68
C GLU A 202 -6.61 -10.75 -14.08
N GLN A 203 -6.89 -11.79 -14.86
CA GLN A 203 -5.88 -12.78 -15.26
C GLN A 203 -5.19 -12.47 -16.59
N ASN A 204 -5.79 -11.59 -17.39
CA ASN A 204 -5.38 -11.28 -18.75
C ASN A 204 -4.46 -10.04 -18.85
N GLY A 205 -4.10 -9.45 -17.71
CA GLY A 205 -3.17 -8.32 -17.66
C GLY A 205 -1.71 -8.74 -17.72
N ASP A 206 -0.84 -7.78 -18.04
CA ASP A 206 0.62 -7.97 -18.09
C ASP A 206 1.24 -8.32 -16.73
N ASP A 207 0.59 -7.92 -15.63
CA ASP A 207 1.07 -8.13 -14.26
C ASP A 207 0.52 -9.44 -13.66
N ILE A 208 1.30 -10.05 -12.77
CA ILE A 208 0.86 -11.21 -11.99
C ILE A 208 -0.27 -10.80 -11.03
N CYS A 209 -1.45 -11.39 -11.21
CA CYS A 209 -2.59 -11.18 -10.32
C CYS A 209 -2.31 -11.64 -8.87
N LEU A 210 -2.97 -10.99 -7.91
CA LEU A 210 -2.74 -11.23 -6.49
C LEU A 210 -2.90 -12.71 -6.06
N PRO A 211 -3.95 -13.45 -6.49
CA PRO A 211 -4.10 -14.86 -6.13
C PRO A 211 -2.98 -15.74 -6.69
N LYS A 212 -2.56 -15.52 -7.94
CA LYS A 212 -1.44 -16.27 -8.56
C LYS A 212 -0.12 -16.00 -7.85
N MET A 213 0.11 -14.76 -7.42
CA MET A 213 1.29 -14.36 -6.65
C MET A 213 1.35 -15.11 -5.31
N ILE A 214 0.25 -15.15 -4.55
CA ILE A 214 0.19 -15.92 -3.30
C ILE A 214 0.48 -17.40 -3.54
N HIS A 215 -0.08 -18.00 -4.59
CA HIS A 215 0.22 -19.39 -4.97
C HIS A 215 1.68 -19.61 -5.38
N SER A 216 2.32 -18.64 -6.04
CA SER A 216 3.74 -18.70 -6.40
C SER A 216 4.63 -18.67 -5.15
N ILE A 217 4.36 -17.76 -4.21
CA ILE A 217 5.06 -17.69 -2.91
C ILE A 217 4.96 -19.02 -2.17
N VAL A 218 3.75 -19.55 -2.01
CA VAL A 218 3.54 -20.82 -1.30
C VAL A 218 4.17 -21.99 -2.06
N GLY A 219 4.22 -21.93 -3.39
CA GLY A 219 4.92 -22.91 -4.22
C GLY A 219 6.45 -22.94 -4.00
N ARG A 220 7.06 -21.81 -3.61
CA ARG A 220 8.48 -21.71 -3.26
C ARG A 220 8.77 -22.15 -1.82
N CYS A 221 7.78 -22.10 -0.94
CA CYS A 221 7.92 -22.60 0.44
C CYS A 221 8.11 -24.13 0.46
N PRO A 222 8.82 -24.67 1.48
CA PRO A 222 8.92 -26.11 1.70
C PRO A 222 7.54 -26.74 1.92
N LEU A 223 7.38 -28.00 1.52
CA LEU A 223 6.08 -28.69 1.46
C LEU A 223 5.31 -28.65 2.79
N ASP A 224 6.02 -28.75 3.92
CA ASP A 224 5.44 -28.80 5.25
C ASP A 224 4.80 -27.47 5.69
N LEU A 225 5.32 -26.34 5.19
CA LEU A 225 4.80 -25.02 5.54
C LEU A 225 3.60 -24.60 4.69
N ARG A 226 3.40 -25.19 3.51
CA ARG A 226 2.41 -24.70 2.53
C ARG A 226 0.98 -24.66 3.08
N LYS A 227 0.57 -25.71 3.80
CA LYS A 227 -0.74 -25.77 4.44
C LYS A 227 -0.87 -24.71 5.54
N ARG A 228 0.18 -24.53 6.34
CA ARG A 228 0.22 -23.51 7.40
C ARG A 228 0.11 -22.10 6.83
N MET A 229 0.79 -21.81 5.72
CA MET A 229 0.73 -20.49 5.07
C MET A 229 -0.70 -20.09 4.68
N PHE A 230 -1.52 -21.02 4.16
CA PHE A 230 -2.93 -20.73 3.84
C PHE A 230 -3.84 -20.65 5.08
N GLU A 231 -3.50 -21.37 6.14
CA GLU A 231 -4.19 -21.32 7.43
C GLU A 231 -3.95 -20.03 8.22
N SER A 232 -2.90 -19.27 7.88
CA SER A 232 -2.44 -18.11 8.61
C SER A 232 -2.07 -16.95 7.69
N ILE A 233 -3.05 -16.42 6.95
CA ILE A 233 -2.81 -15.25 6.08
C ILE A 233 -3.09 -13.97 6.85
N LEU A 234 -2.10 -13.08 6.92
CA LEU A 234 -2.28 -11.71 7.39
C LEU A 234 -2.32 -10.78 6.17
N VAL A 235 -3.38 -9.99 6.04
CA VAL A 235 -3.53 -9.01 4.96
C VAL A 235 -3.42 -7.61 5.56
N THR A 236 -2.52 -6.80 5.01
CA THR A 236 -2.26 -5.42 5.43
C THR A 236 -2.28 -4.48 4.23
N GLY A 237 -2.69 -3.24 4.43
CA GLY A 237 -2.73 -2.21 3.38
C GLY A 237 -4.07 -1.47 3.30
N GLY A 238 -4.11 -0.42 2.47
CA GLY A 238 -5.33 0.35 2.22
C GLY A 238 -6.40 -0.43 1.43
N PRO A 239 -6.06 -1.04 0.27
CA PRO A 239 -7.03 -1.76 -0.55
C PRO A 239 -7.68 -2.98 0.11
N SER A 240 -7.07 -3.55 1.15
CA SER A 240 -7.67 -4.69 1.87
C SER A 240 -8.89 -4.32 2.70
N LEU A 241 -9.13 -3.02 2.93
CA LEU A 241 -10.34 -2.52 3.59
C LEU A 241 -11.57 -2.47 2.68
N ILE A 242 -11.40 -2.67 1.37
CA ILE A 242 -12.52 -2.60 0.43
C ILE A 242 -13.57 -3.66 0.84
N PRO A 243 -14.87 -3.28 0.95
CA PRO A 243 -15.91 -4.22 1.34
C PRO A 243 -15.94 -5.45 0.42
N GLY A 244 -15.94 -6.64 1.02
CA GLY A 244 -15.96 -7.91 0.27
C GLY A 244 -14.60 -8.41 -0.23
N PHE A 245 -13.52 -7.64 -0.06
CA PHE A 245 -12.19 -7.98 -0.57
C PHE A 245 -11.68 -9.35 -0.11
N LEU A 246 -11.73 -9.63 1.20
CA LEU A 246 -11.24 -10.90 1.76
C LEU A 246 -12.06 -12.10 1.30
N HIS A 247 -13.38 -11.93 1.19
CA HIS A 247 -14.26 -12.98 0.69
C HIS A 247 -13.94 -13.32 -0.78
N ARG A 248 -13.78 -12.28 -1.62
CA ARG A 248 -13.36 -12.44 -3.01
C ARG A 248 -11.98 -13.09 -3.13
N LEU A 249 -11.00 -12.62 -2.35
CA LEU A 249 -9.65 -13.19 -2.33
C LEU A 249 -9.66 -14.68 -1.96
N LYS A 250 -10.47 -15.08 -0.97
CA LYS A 250 -10.64 -16.50 -0.61
C LYS A 250 -11.17 -17.34 -1.77
N ALA A 251 -12.22 -16.85 -2.44
CA ALA A 251 -12.83 -17.53 -3.56
C ALA A 251 -11.84 -17.68 -4.73
N GLU A 252 -11.10 -16.62 -5.06
CA GLU A 252 -10.07 -16.63 -6.11
C GLU A 252 -8.90 -17.57 -5.79
N LEU A 253 -8.44 -17.60 -4.54
CA LEU A 253 -7.41 -18.54 -4.11
C LEU A 253 -7.87 -19.99 -4.22
N ALA A 254 -9.12 -20.27 -3.87
CA ALA A 254 -9.73 -21.59 -4.00
C ALA A 254 -9.92 -21.98 -5.48
N GLU A 255 -10.35 -21.05 -6.34
CA GLU A 255 -10.51 -21.26 -7.77
C GLU A 255 -9.17 -21.55 -8.45
N ALA A 256 -8.14 -20.75 -8.15
CA ALA A 256 -6.78 -20.97 -8.64
C ALA A 256 -6.18 -22.31 -8.18
N ALA A 257 -6.64 -22.85 -7.05
CA ALA A 257 -6.20 -24.14 -6.54
C ALA A 257 -6.84 -25.34 -7.27
N LYS A 258 -8.01 -25.17 -7.90
CA LYS A 258 -8.70 -26.24 -8.65
C LYS A 258 -7.88 -26.79 -9.82
N GLY A 259 -6.96 -26.00 -10.36
CA GLY A 259 -6.06 -26.43 -11.44
C GLY A 259 -5.04 -27.52 -11.04
N SER A 260 -4.82 -27.80 -9.75
CA SER A 260 -3.89 -28.85 -9.31
C SER A 260 -4.35 -29.54 -8.03
N LEU A 261 -4.46 -30.87 -8.07
CA LEU A 261 -4.92 -31.70 -6.95
C LEU A 261 -4.11 -31.47 -5.65
N SER A 262 -2.81 -31.20 -5.79
CA SER A 262 -1.90 -30.91 -4.66
C SER A 262 -2.17 -29.53 -4.04
N LYS A 263 -2.48 -28.52 -4.86
CA LYS A 263 -2.84 -27.18 -4.38
C LYS A 263 -4.21 -27.18 -3.71
N LEU A 264 -5.15 -27.98 -4.23
CA LEU A 264 -6.48 -28.11 -3.65
C LEU A 264 -6.45 -28.60 -2.19
N LYS A 265 -5.61 -29.62 -1.90
CA LYS A 265 -5.41 -30.12 -0.51
C LYS A 265 -4.75 -29.09 0.41
N GLN A 266 -3.93 -28.19 -0.14
CA GLN A 266 -3.27 -27.13 0.63
C GLN A 266 -4.21 -25.97 0.95
N CYS A 267 -5.19 -25.70 0.08
CA CYS A 267 -6.17 -24.62 0.23
C CYS A 267 -7.46 -25.03 0.96
N GLU A 268 -7.50 -26.22 1.58
CA GLU A 268 -8.69 -26.74 2.27
C GLU A 268 -9.17 -25.82 3.41
N SER A 269 -8.25 -25.12 4.07
CA SER A 269 -8.57 -24.18 5.16
C SER A 269 -7.85 -22.84 4.97
N ILE A 270 -8.39 -21.98 4.10
CA ILE A 270 -7.93 -20.59 4.00
C ILE A 270 -8.55 -19.76 5.13
N ARG A 271 -7.71 -19.18 5.99
CA ARG A 271 -8.11 -18.29 7.08
C ARG A 271 -7.32 -16.98 7.05
N PHE A 272 -8.02 -15.89 7.35
CA PHE A 272 -7.42 -14.57 7.49
C PHE A 272 -7.39 -14.17 8.95
N TYR A 273 -6.23 -13.69 9.41
CA TYR A 273 -6.14 -13.03 10.71
C TYR A 273 -6.63 -11.60 10.58
N ARG A 274 -7.59 -11.24 11.44
CA ARG A 274 -8.02 -9.87 11.66
C ARG A 274 -8.09 -9.60 13.15
N PHE A 275 -7.71 -8.40 13.53
CA PHE A 275 -7.94 -7.92 14.88
C PHE A 275 -9.44 -7.59 15.00
N PRO A 276 -10.13 -8.15 16.02
CA PRO A 276 -11.53 -7.81 16.25
C PRO A 276 -11.66 -6.31 16.55
N ASP A 277 -12.74 -5.70 16.04
CA ASP A 277 -13.20 -4.35 16.36
C ASP A 277 -12.29 -3.17 16.01
N GLN A 278 -11.19 -3.37 15.26
CA GLN A 278 -10.27 -2.28 14.88
C GLN A 278 -9.81 -2.38 13.41
N CYS A 279 -9.90 -1.26 12.68
CA CYS A 279 -9.35 -1.11 11.32
C CYS A 279 -7.82 -0.88 11.35
N THR A 280 -7.09 -1.80 11.97
CA THR A 280 -5.63 -1.74 12.13
C THR A 280 -4.88 -1.99 10.82
N GLU A 281 -5.51 -2.60 9.81
CA GLU A 281 -4.87 -3.03 8.56
C GLU A 281 -4.19 -1.88 7.81
N VAL A 282 -4.65 -0.65 8.03
CA VAL A 282 -4.05 0.55 7.42
C VAL A 282 -2.70 0.85 8.05
N TYR A 283 -2.54 0.70 9.37
CA TYR A 283 -1.33 1.11 10.09
C TYR A 283 -0.63 -0.05 10.81
N LEU A 284 -0.98 -1.29 10.48
CA LEU A 284 -0.42 -2.49 11.11
C LEU A 284 1.11 -2.56 11.05
N PRO A 285 1.79 -2.18 9.94
CA PRO A 285 3.26 -2.11 9.92
C PRO A 285 3.81 -1.10 10.93
N TRP A 286 3.11 0.03 11.12
CA TRP A 286 3.48 1.02 12.13
C TRP A 286 3.26 0.48 13.54
N LEU A 287 2.16 -0.25 13.79
CA LEU A 287 1.90 -0.88 15.09
C LEU A 287 3.00 -1.90 15.44
N GLY A 288 3.43 -2.71 14.47
CA GLY A 288 4.57 -3.62 14.64
C GLY A 288 5.86 -2.87 14.99
N GLY A 289 6.14 -1.76 14.31
CA GLY A 289 7.27 -0.88 14.64
C GLY A 289 7.17 -0.22 16.02
N SER A 290 5.97 0.21 16.43
CA SER A 290 5.70 0.77 17.76
C SER A 290 5.92 -0.24 18.87
N LEU A 291 5.43 -1.47 18.68
CA LEU A 291 5.65 -2.58 19.62
C LEU A 291 7.12 -2.96 19.69
N PHE A 292 7.82 -3.05 18.55
CA PHE A 292 9.25 -3.32 18.52
C PHE A 292 10.05 -2.20 19.21
N GLY A 293 9.71 -0.94 18.95
CA GLY A 293 10.33 0.23 19.57
C GLY A 293 10.15 0.27 21.10
N ALA A 294 9.10 -0.34 21.63
CA ALA A 294 8.86 -0.43 23.07
C ALA A 294 9.79 -1.47 23.75
N LEU A 295 10.34 -2.42 22.99
CA LEU A 295 11.27 -3.44 23.49
C LEU A 295 12.69 -2.86 23.56
N GLN A 296 13.03 -2.20 24.68
CA GLN A 296 14.28 -1.47 24.86
C GLN A 296 15.54 -2.31 24.57
N ASP A 297 15.59 -3.55 25.05
CA ASP A 297 16.75 -4.44 24.92
C ASP A 297 16.98 -4.88 23.48
N ALA A 298 15.90 -5.30 22.79
CA ALA A 298 15.97 -5.78 21.41
C ALA A 298 16.34 -4.66 20.42
N VAL A 299 15.84 -3.44 20.68
CA VAL A 299 16.19 -2.26 19.89
C VAL A 299 17.65 -1.90 20.11
N GLN A 300 18.12 -1.89 21.37
CA GLN A 300 19.50 -1.51 21.68
C GLN A 300 20.54 -2.44 21.05
N MET A 301 20.26 -3.74 20.98
CA MET A 301 21.18 -4.71 20.37
C MET A 301 21.22 -4.63 18.84
N ARG A 302 20.10 -4.25 18.20
CA ARG A 302 19.93 -4.29 16.73
C ARG A 302 19.92 -2.92 16.06
N SER A 303 19.96 -1.84 16.82
CA SER A 303 20.09 -0.47 16.30
C SER A 303 21.53 -0.17 15.88
N ILE A 304 21.67 0.72 14.92
CA ILE A 304 22.96 1.32 14.56
C ILE A 304 23.13 2.58 15.41
N SER A 305 24.35 2.78 15.95
CA SER A 305 24.70 3.97 16.70
C SER A 305 25.34 5.00 15.78
N ARG A 306 25.22 6.26 16.17
CA ARG A 306 25.80 7.39 15.43
C ARG A 306 27.30 7.24 15.24
N GLU A 307 28.00 6.68 16.23
CA GLU A 307 29.44 6.45 16.18
C GLU A 307 29.78 5.45 15.07
N THR A 308 29.06 4.32 15.02
CA THR A 308 29.24 3.29 13.97
C THR A 308 28.96 3.85 12.57
N TRP A 309 27.92 4.67 12.41
CA TRP A 309 27.63 5.30 11.11
C TRP A 309 28.71 6.29 10.66
N ILE A 310 29.28 7.09 11.58
CA ILE A 310 30.34 8.04 11.23
C ILE A 310 31.59 7.31 10.69
N GLU A 311 31.86 6.12 11.22
CA GLU A 311 32.99 5.27 10.82
C GLU A 311 32.72 4.58 9.48
N ASP A 312 31.59 3.88 9.34
CA ASP A 312 31.32 2.99 8.21
C ASP A 312 30.65 3.71 7.02
N ARG A 313 29.86 4.78 7.28
CA ARG A 313 28.99 5.50 6.32
C ARG A 313 28.15 4.59 5.42
N SER A 314 27.82 3.40 5.90
CA SER A 314 27.09 2.37 5.18
C SER A 314 26.20 1.61 6.16
N ILE A 315 24.96 1.35 5.77
CA ILE A 315 24.06 0.50 6.55
C ILE A 315 24.18 -0.91 5.99
N PRO A 316 24.44 -1.92 6.85
CA PRO A 316 24.42 -3.30 6.41
C PRO A 316 23.05 -3.62 5.81
N ASP A 317 23.03 -3.89 4.51
CA ASP A 317 21.87 -4.33 3.79
C ASP A 317 21.76 -5.86 3.91
N TRP A 318 20.54 -6.40 3.81
CA TRP A 318 20.37 -7.84 3.72
C TRP A 318 21.05 -8.40 2.45
N THR A 319 21.23 -7.58 1.41
CA THR A 319 21.99 -7.97 0.22
C THR A 319 23.48 -8.18 0.51
N ASP A 320 24.02 -7.58 1.57
CA ASP A 320 25.42 -7.76 1.95
C ASP A 320 25.66 -9.16 2.49
N TYR A 321 24.66 -9.77 3.14
CA TYR A 321 24.69 -11.18 3.51
C TYR A 321 24.82 -12.07 2.26
N VAL A 322 24.05 -11.79 1.21
CA VAL A 322 24.06 -12.57 -0.04
C VAL A 322 25.37 -12.37 -0.81
N ARG A 323 25.92 -11.16 -0.78
CA ARG A 323 27.14 -10.80 -1.55
C ARG A 323 28.44 -11.16 -0.83
N HIS A 324 28.46 -11.04 0.49
CA HIS A 324 29.69 -11.11 1.29
C HIS A 324 29.65 -12.21 2.36
N GLY A 325 28.51 -12.86 2.59
CA GLY A 325 28.37 -13.94 3.58
C GLY A 325 28.44 -13.47 5.04
N ILE A 326 28.39 -12.16 5.27
CA ILE A 326 28.50 -11.55 6.61
C ILE A 326 27.09 -11.40 7.18
N PRO A 327 26.76 -11.99 8.35
CA PRO A 327 25.50 -11.75 9.06
C PRO A 327 25.21 -10.25 9.15
N CYS A 328 23.95 -9.84 9.06
CA CYS A 328 23.57 -8.45 9.23
C CYS A 328 23.96 -8.01 10.66
N GLY A 329 25.08 -7.29 10.80
CA GLY A 329 25.69 -6.91 12.07
C GLY A 329 26.90 -7.77 12.47
N LYS A 330 27.80 -7.19 13.27
CA LYS A 330 28.92 -7.96 13.86
C LYS A 330 28.35 -9.14 14.67
N PRO A 331 28.95 -10.35 14.60
CA PRO A 331 28.50 -11.51 15.35
C PRO A 331 28.35 -11.18 16.84
N GLU A 332 27.37 -11.77 17.52
CA GLU A 332 27.14 -11.61 18.97
C GLU A 332 28.39 -11.95 19.82
N LEU A 333 29.34 -12.69 19.25
CA LEU A 333 30.60 -13.09 19.89
C LEU A 333 31.72 -12.05 19.78
N GLU A 334 31.56 -11.02 18.95
CA GLU A 334 32.56 -9.96 18.71
C GLU A 334 32.09 -8.56 19.17
N ARG A 335 31.01 -8.48 19.97
CA ARG A 335 30.46 -7.23 20.53
C ARG A 335 30.50 -7.18 22.05
#